data_AF-A0A7Y0G1S1-F1
#
_entry.id   AF-A0A7Y0G1S1-F1
#
_cell.length_a   1.000
_cell.length_b   1.000
_cell.length_c   1.000
_cell.angle_alpha   90.00
_cell.angle_beta   90.00
_cell.angle_gamma   90.00
#
_symmetry.space_group_name_H-M   'P 1'
#
loop_
_entity.id
_entity.type
_entity.pdbx_description
1 polymer ?
#
loop_
_entity_poly.entity_id
_entity_poly.type
_entity_poly.pdbx_seq_one_letter_code
_entity_poly.pdbx_strand_id
1 'polypeptide(L)'
;MTYLAVFESDTWRLERNALALALASDWPQAQVKVASPGAAGAEVRDVEWTYRSELGELEGYAHADGQGIYLEGPIEVVADFVVWYRGLVPVEEEIVFCDDSYSFDGVVPSNASRGDIVALAE
;
A
#
# COMPACT_ATOMS: atom_id res chain seq x y z
N MET A 1 -11.27 -6.70 -5.27
CA MET A 1 -11.28 -7.05 -3.84
C MET A 1 -10.40 -6.05 -3.13
N THR A 2 -10.70 -5.75 -1.88
CA THR A 2 -9.98 -4.75 -1.09
C THR A 2 -8.99 -5.45 -0.18
N TYR A 3 -7.80 -4.90 -0.10
CA TYR A 3 -6.70 -5.38 0.71
C TYR A 3 -6.07 -4.21 1.47
N LEU A 4 -5.41 -4.54 2.57
CA LEU A 4 -4.67 -3.62 3.42
C LEU A 4 -3.25 -4.16 3.60
N ALA A 5 -2.27 -3.25 3.62
CA ALA A 5 -0.92 -3.53 4.08
C ALA A 5 -0.56 -2.50 5.14
N VAL A 6 -0.52 -2.92 6.40
CA VAL A 6 -0.41 -2.07 7.58
C VAL A 6 0.76 -2.49 8.46
N PHE A 7 1.33 -1.57 9.23
CA PHE A 7 2.31 -1.87 10.27
C PHE A 7 2.03 -0.98 11.48
N GLU A 8 2.38 -1.46 12.68
CA GLU A 8 2.28 -0.68 13.91
C GLU A 8 3.68 -0.25 14.36
N SER A 9 3.95 1.06 14.35
CA SER A 9 5.23 1.60 14.84
C SER A 9 5.04 2.93 15.56
N ASP A 10 5.70 3.05 16.72
CA ASP A 10 5.80 4.28 17.49
C ASP A 10 6.98 5.16 17.08
N THR A 11 7.92 4.60 16.31
CA THR A 11 9.22 5.25 16.01
C THR A 11 9.41 5.58 14.54
N TRP A 12 8.62 4.95 13.66
CA TRP A 12 8.72 5.12 12.23
C TRP A 12 7.34 5.22 11.57
N ARG A 13 7.29 5.93 10.44
CA ARG A 13 6.13 5.99 9.54
C ARG A 13 6.61 6.30 8.14
N LEU A 14 5.83 5.90 7.14
CA LEU A 14 6.10 6.29 5.77
C LEU A 14 5.59 7.72 5.54
N GLU A 15 6.52 8.68 5.46
CA GLU A 15 6.16 10.08 5.24
C GLU A 15 5.48 10.27 3.88
N ARG A 16 4.43 11.11 3.86
CA ARG A 16 3.65 11.48 2.65
C ARG A 16 4.52 11.75 1.43
N ASN A 17 5.53 12.61 1.58
CA ASN A 17 6.39 13.01 0.48
C ASN A 17 7.28 11.86 0.00
N ALA A 18 7.71 10.96 0.90
CA ALA A 18 8.48 9.79 0.53
C ALA A 18 7.62 8.82 -0.30
N LEU A 19 6.38 8.55 0.12
CA LEU A 19 5.44 7.73 -0.64
C LEU A 19 5.15 8.33 -2.02
N ALA A 20 4.83 9.62 -2.10
CA ALA A 20 4.51 10.28 -3.36
C ALA A 20 5.69 10.28 -4.34
N LEU A 21 6.91 10.49 -3.85
CA LEU A 21 8.13 10.42 -4.67
C LEU A 21 8.43 9.00 -5.14
N ALA A 22 8.28 8.00 -4.27
CA ALA A 22 8.48 6.60 -4.62
C ALA A 22 7.45 6.16 -5.68
N LEU A 23 6.17 6.51 -5.51
CA LEU A 23 5.12 6.28 -6.51
C LEU A 23 5.49 6.88 -7.86
N ALA A 24 5.94 8.14 -7.89
CA ALA A 24 6.31 8.81 -9.13
C ALA A 24 7.55 8.18 -9.81
N SER A 25 8.48 7.64 -9.03
CA SER A 25 9.69 6.98 -9.53
C SER A 25 9.38 5.58 -10.09
N ASP A 26 8.71 4.77 -9.28
CA ASP A 26 8.67 3.32 -9.49
C ASP A 26 7.36 2.88 -10.17
N TRP A 27 6.32 3.73 -10.09
CA TRP A 27 5.03 3.55 -10.75
C TRP A 27 4.70 4.78 -11.62
N PRO A 28 5.52 5.12 -12.63
CA PRO A 28 5.40 6.38 -13.37
C PRO A 28 4.11 6.55 -14.17
N GLN A 29 3.34 5.47 -14.37
CA GLN A 29 2.03 5.50 -15.01
C GLN A 29 0.88 5.67 -14.01
N ALA A 30 1.16 5.62 -12.71
CA ALA A 30 0.16 5.85 -11.67
C ALA A 30 -0.25 7.34 -11.64
N GLN A 31 -1.54 7.57 -11.54
CA GLN A 31 -2.10 8.90 -11.34
C GLN A 31 -2.17 9.19 -9.85
N VAL A 32 -1.19 9.93 -9.33
CA VAL A 32 -1.10 10.25 -7.90
C VAL A 32 -1.81 11.57 -7.59
N LYS A 33 -2.61 11.57 -6.53
CA LYS A 33 -3.24 12.76 -5.94
C LYS A 33 -2.84 12.86 -4.48
N VAL A 34 -2.42 14.04 -4.06
CA VAL A 34 -2.09 14.33 -2.67
C VAL A 34 -3.15 15.27 -2.11
N ALA A 35 -3.70 14.93 -0.95
CA ALA A 35 -4.73 15.73 -0.30
C ALA A 35 -4.21 17.13 0.04
N SER A 36 -5.08 18.12 -0.13
CA SER A 36 -4.78 19.48 0.33
C SER A 36 -4.85 19.53 1.86
N PRO A 37 -3.96 20.28 2.54
CA PRO A 37 -4.04 20.46 3.98
C PRO A 37 -5.43 20.95 4.42
N GLY A 38 -6.08 20.23 5.35
CA GLY A 38 -7.40 20.58 5.88
C GLY A 38 -8.59 20.24 4.96
N ALA A 39 -8.37 19.52 3.86
CA ALA A 39 -9.47 18.99 3.06
C ALA A 39 -10.26 17.93 3.84
N ALA A 40 -11.58 17.91 3.66
CA ALA A 40 -12.42 16.88 4.26
C ALA A 40 -12.00 15.49 3.76
N GLY A 41 -11.74 14.56 4.69
CA GLY A 41 -11.28 13.20 4.37
C GLY A 41 -9.78 13.05 4.18
N ALA A 42 -8.98 14.12 4.26
CA ALA A 42 -7.53 14.07 4.09
C ALA A 42 -6.81 13.21 5.14
N GLU A 43 -7.40 13.03 6.33
CA GLU A 43 -6.87 12.11 7.34
C GLU A 43 -6.88 10.67 6.82
N VAL A 44 -7.93 10.30 6.06
CA VAL A 44 -8.15 8.92 5.60
C VAL A 44 -7.49 8.64 4.26
N ARG A 45 -7.54 9.61 3.34
CA ARG A 45 -7.01 9.49 1.98
C ARG A 45 -6.02 10.61 1.71
N ASP A 46 -4.86 10.52 2.35
CA ASP A 46 -3.86 11.58 2.29
C ASP A 46 -3.07 11.57 0.98
N VAL A 47 -2.73 10.36 0.52
CA VAL A 47 -2.16 10.10 -0.81
C VAL A 47 -3.03 9.05 -1.47
N GLU A 48 -3.54 9.34 -2.66
CA GLU A 48 -4.35 8.44 -3.46
C GLU A 48 -3.67 8.18 -4.80
N TRP A 49 -3.82 6.98 -5.33
CA TRP A 49 -3.33 6.66 -6.66
C TRP A 49 -4.27 5.72 -7.41
N THR A 50 -4.22 5.81 -8.72
CA THR A 50 -4.82 4.84 -9.64
C THR A 50 -3.76 4.40 -10.64
N TYR A 51 -3.58 3.10 -10.79
CA TYR A 51 -2.66 2.49 -11.75
C TYR A 51 -3.43 1.50 -12.64
N ARG A 52 -3.24 1.60 -13.96
CA ARG A 52 -3.88 0.70 -14.94
C ARG A 52 -2.86 -0.20 -15.58
N SER A 53 -3.12 -1.51 -15.53
CA SER A 53 -2.32 -2.54 -16.18
C SER A 53 -3.19 -3.43 -17.07
N GLU A 54 -2.57 -4.38 -17.77
CA GLU A 54 -3.29 -5.40 -18.54
C GLU A 54 -4.11 -6.35 -17.66
N LEU A 55 -3.72 -6.50 -16.39
CA LEU A 55 -4.40 -7.36 -15.41
C LEU A 55 -5.61 -6.66 -14.76
N GLY A 56 -5.70 -5.34 -14.88
CA GLY A 56 -6.77 -4.53 -14.33
C GLY A 56 -6.28 -3.22 -13.72
N GLU A 57 -7.24 -2.50 -13.13
CA GLU A 57 -7.01 -1.25 -12.41
C GLU A 57 -6.72 -1.54 -10.93
N LEU A 58 -5.67 -0.91 -10.41
CA LEU A 58 -5.36 -0.83 -8.99
C LEU A 58 -5.68 0.59 -8.52
N GLU A 59 -6.63 0.70 -7.59
CA GLU A 59 -6.82 1.91 -6.80
C GLU A 59 -6.13 1.72 -5.45
N GLY A 60 -5.51 2.78 -4.93
CA GLY A 60 -4.94 2.72 -3.59
C GLY A 60 -4.91 4.07 -2.91
N TYR A 61 -4.83 4.03 -1.58
CA TYR A 61 -4.67 5.22 -0.77
C TYR A 61 -3.94 4.94 0.53
N ALA A 62 -3.29 5.96 1.09
CA ALA A 62 -2.62 5.92 2.38
C ALA A 62 -3.31 6.86 3.38
N HIS A 63 -3.38 6.42 4.64
CA HIS A 63 -3.82 7.24 5.76
C HIS A 63 -2.73 8.26 6.13
N ALA A 64 -3.12 9.40 6.71
CA ALA A 64 -2.20 10.50 7.04
C ALA A 64 -1.19 10.16 8.15
N ASP A 65 -1.43 9.09 8.92
CA ASP A 65 -0.48 8.57 9.92
C ASP A 65 0.74 7.88 9.29
N GLY A 66 0.65 7.50 8.01
CA GLY A 66 1.70 6.80 7.28
C GLY A 66 1.93 5.36 7.75
N GLN A 67 0.96 4.73 8.42
CA GLN A 67 1.08 3.37 8.97
C GLN A 67 0.50 2.27 8.06
N GLY A 68 -0.09 2.64 6.92
CA GLY A 68 -0.60 1.63 6.02
C GLY A 68 -1.20 2.17 4.74
N ILE A 69 -1.46 1.22 3.84
CA ILE A 69 -2.10 1.46 2.56
C ILE A 69 -3.30 0.55 2.37
N TYR A 70 -4.30 1.08 1.68
CA TYR A 70 -5.45 0.38 1.18
C TYR A 70 -5.29 0.18 -0.31
N LEU A 71 -5.66 -0.99 -0.80
CA LEU A 71 -5.50 -1.41 -2.18
C LEU A 71 -6.77 -2.10 -2.66
N GLU A 72 -7.35 -1.62 -3.75
CA GLU A 72 -8.48 -2.26 -4.42
C GLU A 72 -8.08 -2.63 -5.84
N GLY A 73 -8.16 -3.92 -6.17
CA GLY A 73 -7.82 -4.38 -7.51
C GLY A 73 -7.71 -5.90 -7.64
N PRO A 74 -7.15 -6.36 -8.77
CA PRO A 74 -6.76 -7.75 -8.97
C PRO A 74 -5.58 -8.13 -8.05
N ILE A 75 -5.65 -9.29 -7.40
CA ILE A 75 -4.64 -9.75 -6.43
C ILE A 75 -3.21 -9.75 -7.00
N GLU A 76 -3.03 -10.06 -8.29
CA GLU A 76 -1.71 -10.05 -8.93
C GLU A 76 -1.07 -8.66 -8.94
N VAL A 77 -1.86 -7.61 -9.19
CA VAL A 77 -1.38 -6.22 -9.21
C VAL A 77 -1.19 -5.71 -7.79
N VAL A 78 -2.09 -6.08 -6.88
CA VAL A 78 -1.98 -5.80 -5.45
C VAL A 78 -0.69 -6.41 -4.89
N ALA A 79 -0.39 -7.67 -5.21
CA ALA A 79 0.79 -8.39 -4.76
C ALA A 79 2.08 -7.72 -5.22
N ASP A 80 2.18 -7.32 -6.49
CA ASP A 80 3.33 -6.54 -6.98
C ASP A 80 3.50 -5.23 -6.20
N PHE A 81 2.39 -4.55 -5.91
CA PHE A 81 2.40 -3.29 -5.18
C PHE A 81 2.82 -3.48 -3.71
N VAL A 82 2.35 -4.53 -3.05
CA VAL A 82 2.72 -4.86 -1.66
C VAL A 82 4.21 -5.22 -1.55
N VAL A 83 4.74 -5.98 -2.52
CA VAL A 83 6.18 -6.29 -2.57
C VAL A 83 7.02 -5.01 -2.71
N TRP A 84 6.61 -4.10 -3.60
CA TRP A 84 7.27 -2.80 -3.73
C TRP A 84 7.17 -1.97 -2.44
N TYR A 85 5.97 -1.89 -1.86
CA TYR A 85 5.72 -1.15 -0.62
C TYR A 85 6.58 -1.68 0.54
N ARG A 86 6.72 -3.00 0.65
CA ARG A 86 7.60 -3.63 1.65
C ARG A 86 9.04 -3.15 1.57
N GLY A 87 9.52 -2.82 0.37
CA GLY A 87 10.85 -2.26 0.13
C GLY A 87 11.02 -0.80 0.60
N LEU A 88 9.94 -0.07 0.83
CA LEU A 88 9.98 1.30 1.39
C LEU A 88 10.00 1.31 2.92
N VAL A 89 9.46 0.25 3.53
CA VAL A 89 9.35 0.09 4.98
C VAL A 89 10.63 -0.54 5.52
N PRO A 90 11.19 -0.07 6.65
CA PRO A 90 12.36 -0.68 7.28
C PRO A 90 12.18 -2.19 7.52
N VAL A 91 13.29 -2.92 7.57
CA VAL A 91 13.23 -4.38 7.73
C VAL A 91 12.74 -4.78 9.12
N GLU A 92 12.95 -3.90 10.11
CA GLU A 92 12.56 -4.06 11.50
C GLU A 92 11.05 -3.94 11.72
N GLU A 93 10.33 -3.27 10.81
CA GLU A 93 8.88 -3.09 10.90
C GLU A 93 8.17 -4.27 10.22
N GLU A 94 7.23 -4.88 10.94
CA GLU A 94 6.39 -5.97 10.44
C GLU A 94 5.18 -5.39 9.70
N ILE A 95 5.04 -5.73 8.42
CA ILE A 95 3.84 -5.39 7.65
C ILE A 95 2.89 -6.59 7.71
N VAL A 96 1.66 -6.34 8.16
CA VAL A 96 0.54 -7.27 8.06
C VAL A 96 -0.25 -6.97 6.80
N PHE A 97 -0.50 -8.01 6.00
CA PHE A 97 -1.37 -7.97 4.84
C PHE A 97 -2.67 -8.69 5.13
N CYS A 98 -3.80 -8.05 4.84
CA CYS A 98 -5.13 -8.62 5.03
C CYS A 98 -6.17 -8.09 4.03
N ASP A 99 -7.36 -8.68 3.99
CA ASP A 99 -8.52 -8.04 3.35
C ASP A 99 -9.23 -7.03 4.25
N ASP A 100 -10.19 -6.32 3.67
CA ASP A 100 -11.06 -5.37 4.37
C ASP A 100 -12.00 -6.02 5.40
N SER A 101 -12.11 -7.34 5.40
CA SER A 101 -12.85 -8.10 6.41
C SER A 101 -11.97 -8.59 7.56
N TYR A 102 -10.66 -8.36 7.50
CA TYR A 102 -9.66 -8.89 8.44
C TYR A 102 -9.74 -10.42 8.59
N SER A 103 -10.17 -11.10 7.52
CA SER A 103 -10.46 -12.55 7.56
C SER A 103 -9.24 -13.43 7.28
N PHE A 104 -8.22 -12.85 6.64
CA PHE A 104 -6.90 -13.45 6.48
C PHE A 104 -5.86 -12.39 6.78
N ASP A 105 -4.97 -12.66 7.74
CA ASP A 105 -3.84 -11.80 8.09
C ASP A 105 -2.53 -12.57 7.99
N GLY A 106 -1.53 -11.96 7.35
CA GLY A 106 -0.22 -12.55 7.16
C GLY A 106 0.89 -11.52 7.17
N VAL A 107 2.00 -11.86 7.81
CA VAL A 107 3.19 -11.01 7.81
C VAL A 107 3.85 -11.06 6.45
N VAL A 108 4.10 -9.90 5.85
CA VAL A 108 4.82 -9.74 4.59
C VAL A 108 6.33 -9.85 4.84
N PRO A 109 7.01 -10.90 4.34
CA PRO A 109 8.45 -11.05 4.51
C PRO A 109 9.23 -9.88 3.90
N SER A 110 10.39 -9.52 4.46
CA SER A 110 11.23 -8.44 3.94
C SER A 110 11.78 -8.69 2.53
N ASN A 111 11.81 -9.94 2.09
CA ASN A 111 12.19 -10.39 0.76
C ASN A 111 11.01 -11.02 0.00
N ALA A 112 9.78 -10.62 0.34
CA ALA A 112 8.56 -11.17 -0.26
C ALA A 112 8.61 -11.14 -1.78
N SER A 113 8.14 -12.22 -2.39
CA SER A 113 7.80 -12.32 -3.80
C SER A 113 6.30 -12.12 -3.99
N ARG A 114 5.88 -11.91 -5.24
CA ARG A 114 4.45 -11.86 -5.60
C ARG A 114 3.70 -13.12 -5.11
N GLY A 115 4.31 -14.29 -5.29
CA GLY A 115 3.71 -15.56 -4.90
C GLY A 115 3.46 -15.67 -3.40
N ASP A 116 4.34 -15.07 -2.58
CA ASP A 116 4.14 -15.03 -1.13
C ASP A 116 2.89 -14.22 -0.78
N ILE A 117 2.69 -13.06 -1.41
CA ILE A 117 1.51 -12.21 -1.15
C ILE A 117 0.22 -12.86 -1.64
N VAL A 118 0.25 -13.48 -2.82
CA VAL A 118 -0.92 -14.20 -3.36
C VAL A 118 -1.31 -15.33 -2.41
N ALA A 119 -0.36 -16.10 -1.88
CA ALA A 119 -0.62 -17.16 -0.92
C ALA A 119 -1.19 -16.67 0.43
N LEU A 120 -0.93 -15.42 0.82
CA LEU A 120 -1.57 -14.81 2.00
C LEU A 120 -3.04 -14.44 1.76
N ALA A 121 -3.49 -14.39 0.51
CA ALA A 121 -4.86 -14.05 0.12
C ALA A 121 -5.74 -15.26 -0.23
N GLU A 122 -5.23 -16.50 -0.07
CA GLU A 122 -5.92 -17.77 -0.29
C GLU A 122 -6.52 -18.34 1.00
#